data_AF-A0ABD1IUF2-F1
#
_entry.id   AF-A0ABD1IUF2-F1
#
_cell.length_a   1.000
_cell.length_b   1.000
_cell.length_c   1.000
_cell.angle_alpha   90.00
_cell.angle_beta   90.00
_cell.angle_gamma   90.00
#
_symmetry.space_group_name_H-M   'P 1'
#
loop_
_entity.id
_entity.type
_entity.pdbx_description
1 polymer ?
#
loop_
_entity_poly.entity_id
_entity_poly.type
_entity_poly.pdbx_seq_one_letter_code
_entity_poly.pdbx_strand_id
1 'polypeptide(L)'
;MIAVISLVVLLVSGCGAHIQCSQTELETENQLRELRGIVLELRGKMADTQKELQAVKAHNGVISEELADVKTRLAASETRMKDLVMMLNTAQEVKLTAVKNRLAATETEVMNLKKTIEKPKVAFSAGLTNSGYVVAPSRNAELNLIFTKLITNVGQAYSSTTGFFTAPVKGVYFFRFTVMDILNSRLMFIKMFKNGQQIVHLGEYDTDGHITYLSSGVTLQLEVGDVVNMRLPAGTRLYDDVGNHNIFSGFLLFAV
;
A
#
# COMPACT_ATOMS: atom_id res chain seq x y z
N MET A 1 113.85 60.10 -77.09
CA MET A 1 112.60 60.84 -76.82
C MET A 1 111.38 59.89 -76.89
N ILE A 2 111.35 58.78 -76.12
CA ILE A 2 110.17 57.88 -76.04
C ILE A 2 109.97 57.31 -74.60
N ALA A 3 111.01 57.37 -73.74
CA ALA A 3 110.95 56.89 -72.36
C ALA A 3 110.00 57.65 -71.42
N VAL A 4 109.46 58.81 -71.80
CA VAL A 4 108.63 59.67 -70.92
C VAL A 4 107.13 59.38 -71.08
N ILE A 5 106.68 58.79 -72.20
CA ILE A 5 105.25 58.58 -72.46
C ILE A 5 104.74 57.25 -71.87
N SER A 6 105.57 56.19 -71.83
CA SER A 6 105.18 54.91 -71.20
C SER A 6 105.00 55.00 -69.68
N LEU A 7 105.68 55.95 -69.00
CA LEU A 7 105.53 56.11 -67.55
C LEU A 7 104.17 56.73 -67.18
N VAL A 8 103.64 57.62 -68.04
CA VAL A 8 102.34 58.27 -67.80
C VAL A 8 101.17 57.32 -68.09
N VAL A 9 101.28 56.44 -69.09
CA VAL A 9 100.25 55.43 -69.37
C VAL A 9 100.21 54.33 -68.28
N LEU A 10 101.37 53.96 -67.72
CA LEU A 10 101.44 53.04 -66.57
C LEU A 10 100.93 53.66 -65.27
N LEU A 11 101.13 54.97 -65.05
CA LEU A 11 100.60 55.68 -63.88
C LEU A 11 99.07 55.85 -63.94
N VAL A 12 98.49 56.12 -65.11
CA VAL A 12 97.03 56.24 -65.29
C VAL A 12 96.35 54.86 -65.26
N SER A 13 96.98 53.81 -65.82
CA SER A 13 96.51 52.41 -65.71
C SER A 13 96.62 51.85 -64.29
N GLY A 14 97.67 52.23 -63.55
CA GLY A 14 97.84 51.83 -62.15
C GLY A 14 96.84 52.50 -61.22
N CYS A 15 96.49 53.77 -61.49
CA CYS A 15 95.51 54.52 -60.69
C CYS A 15 94.07 54.03 -60.89
N GLY A 16 93.68 53.63 -62.12
CA GLY A 16 92.36 53.05 -62.41
C GLY A 16 92.11 51.69 -61.73
N ALA A 17 93.11 50.81 -61.70
CA ALA A 17 93.03 49.53 -60.99
C ALA A 17 93.02 49.71 -59.45
N HIS A 18 93.72 50.73 -58.93
CA HIS A 18 93.78 51.02 -57.50
C HIS A 18 92.49 51.65 -56.95
N ILE A 19 91.79 52.46 -57.75
CA ILE A 19 90.50 53.05 -57.41
C ILE A 19 89.38 52.00 -57.46
N GLN A 20 89.42 51.10 -58.45
CA GLN A 20 88.45 50.01 -58.58
C GLN A 20 88.63 48.93 -57.50
N CYS A 21 89.88 48.63 -57.12
CA CYS A 21 90.20 47.75 -55.97
C CYS A 21 89.72 48.35 -54.64
N SER A 22 89.93 49.65 -54.42
CA SER A 22 89.48 50.38 -53.22
C SER A 22 87.95 50.47 -53.10
N GLN A 23 87.22 50.61 -54.21
CA GLN A 23 85.74 50.59 -54.21
C GLN A 23 85.19 49.20 -53.86
N THR A 24 85.76 48.13 -54.44
CA THR A 24 85.35 46.76 -54.10
C THR A 24 85.64 46.40 -52.65
N GLU A 25 86.74 46.89 -52.07
CA GLU A 25 87.11 46.63 -50.67
C GLU A 25 86.13 47.32 -49.70
N LEU A 26 85.74 48.57 -49.98
CA LEU A 26 84.73 49.31 -49.21
C LEU A 26 83.32 48.68 -49.33
N GLU A 27 82.95 48.19 -50.50
CA GLU A 27 81.70 47.43 -50.71
C GLU A 27 81.68 46.13 -49.91
N THR A 28 82.81 45.41 -49.87
CA THR A 28 82.93 44.19 -49.07
C THR A 28 82.88 44.46 -47.56
N GLU A 29 83.49 45.55 -47.06
CA GLU A 29 83.38 45.92 -45.65
C GLU A 29 81.95 46.34 -45.26
N ASN A 30 81.25 47.07 -46.12
CA ASN A 30 79.86 47.45 -45.89
C ASN A 30 78.93 46.23 -45.86
N GLN A 31 79.09 45.29 -46.80
CA GLN A 31 78.38 44.02 -46.79
C GLN A 31 78.70 43.20 -45.53
N LEU A 32 79.98 43.15 -45.10
CA LEU A 32 80.39 42.44 -43.89
C LEU A 32 79.79 43.07 -42.61
N ARG A 33 79.66 44.39 -42.57
CA ARG A 33 79.05 45.14 -41.47
C ARG A 33 77.54 44.90 -41.40
N GLU A 34 76.87 44.86 -42.55
CA GLU A 34 75.46 44.51 -42.66
C GLU A 34 75.21 43.05 -42.24
N LEU A 35 76.05 42.13 -42.70
CA LEU A 35 76.01 40.71 -42.29
C LEU A 35 76.20 40.54 -40.78
N ARG A 36 77.14 41.29 -40.16
CA ARG A 36 77.34 41.30 -38.71
C ARG A 36 76.10 41.80 -37.96
N GLY A 37 75.43 42.82 -38.49
CA GLY A 37 74.17 43.33 -37.95
C GLY A 37 73.07 42.26 -37.94
N ILE A 38 72.88 41.58 -39.09
CA ILE A 38 71.93 40.48 -39.23
C ILE A 38 72.28 39.31 -38.29
N VAL A 39 73.55 38.95 -38.17
CA VAL A 39 73.99 37.87 -37.27
C VAL A 39 73.72 38.21 -35.79
N LEU A 40 73.90 39.47 -35.39
CA LEU A 40 73.56 39.92 -34.04
C LEU A 40 72.04 39.90 -33.80
N GLU A 41 71.24 40.33 -34.77
CA GLU A 41 69.78 40.27 -34.69
C GLU A 41 69.27 38.82 -34.62
N LEU A 42 69.80 37.93 -35.45
CA LEU A 42 69.50 36.50 -35.44
C LEU A 42 69.90 35.85 -34.11
N ARG A 43 71.04 36.24 -33.53
CA ARG A 43 71.43 35.79 -32.18
C ARG A 43 70.46 36.27 -31.11
N GLY A 44 69.99 37.51 -31.19
CA GLY A 44 68.94 38.04 -30.31
C GLY A 44 67.66 37.20 -30.40
N LYS A 45 67.15 36.99 -31.61
CA LYS A 45 65.96 36.14 -31.86
C LYS A 45 66.17 34.69 -31.39
N MET A 46 67.35 34.11 -31.59
CA MET A 46 67.68 32.78 -31.06
C MET A 46 67.70 32.75 -29.53
N ALA A 47 68.21 33.78 -28.87
CA ALA A 47 68.20 33.87 -27.41
C ALA A 47 66.78 34.02 -26.85
N ASP A 48 65.93 34.81 -27.51
CA ASP A 48 64.54 35.01 -27.10
C ASP A 48 63.71 33.74 -27.30
N THR A 49 63.83 33.08 -28.46
CA THR A 49 63.18 31.78 -28.72
C THR A 49 63.67 30.68 -27.75
N GLN A 50 64.95 30.69 -27.36
CA GLN A 50 65.48 29.79 -26.34
C GLN A 50 64.81 30.02 -24.96
N LYS A 51 64.59 31.29 -24.58
CA LYS A 51 63.88 31.64 -23.34
C LYS A 51 62.41 31.21 -23.38
N GLU A 52 61.72 31.48 -24.48
CA GLU A 52 60.33 31.03 -24.68
C GLU A 52 60.22 29.51 -24.61
N LEU A 53 61.14 28.77 -25.22
CA LEU A 53 61.18 27.31 -25.16
C LEU A 53 61.37 26.79 -23.73
N GLN A 54 62.22 27.44 -22.93
CA GLN A 54 62.39 27.09 -21.52
C GLN A 54 61.11 27.37 -20.71
N ALA A 55 60.43 28.49 -20.96
CA ALA A 55 59.16 28.81 -20.32
C ALA A 55 58.07 27.79 -20.66
N VAL A 56 57.96 27.40 -21.94
CA VAL A 56 57.02 26.36 -22.38
C VAL A 56 57.33 25.00 -21.74
N LYS A 57 58.61 24.63 -21.62
CA LYS A 57 59.00 23.39 -20.93
C LYS A 57 58.63 23.40 -19.45
N ALA A 58 58.85 24.52 -18.76
CA ALA A 58 58.44 24.68 -17.37
C ALA A 58 56.91 24.56 -17.22
N HIS A 59 56.15 25.23 -18.09
CA HIS A 59 54.69 25.15 -18.09
C HIS A 59 54.18 23.73 -18.36
N ASN A 60 54.77 23.02 -19.34
CA ASN A 60 54.43 21.62 -19.62
C ASN A 60 54.74 20.70 -18.44
N GLY A 61 55.79 20.97 -17.67
CA GLY A 61 56.09 20.26 -16.43
C GLY A 61 54.98 20.43 -15.39
N VAL A 62 54.54 21.67 -15.16
CA VAL A 62 53.42 21.99 -14.25
C VAL A 62 52.13 21.31 -14.70
N ILE A 63 51.78 21.40 -16.00
CA ILE A 63 50.59 20.73 -16.55
C ILE A 63 50.66 19.22 -16.35
N SER A 64 51.84 18.60 -16.53
CA SER A 64 52.01 17.16 -16.31
C SER A 64 51.77 16.77 -14.86
N GLU A 65 52.13 17.62 -13.91
CA GLU A 65 51.94 17.38 -12.48
C GLU A 65 50.47 17.59 -12.07
N GLU A 66 49.83 18.66 -12.56
CA GLU A 66 48.38 18.89 -12.38
C GLU A 66 47.55 17.75 -12.99
N LEU A 67 47.93 17.24 -14.17
CA LEU A 67 47.26 16.11 -14.82
C LEU A 67 47.36 14.83 -13.97
N ALA A 68 48.50 14.62 -13.30
CA ALA A 68 48.67 13.50 -12.38
C ALA A 68 47.78 13.64 -11.14
N ASP A 69 47.68 14.83 -10.55
CA ASP A 69 46.77 15.12 -9.42
C ASP A 69 45.30 14.91 -9.81
N VAL A 70 44.86 15.44 -10.96
CA VAL A 70 43.49 15.27 -11.45
C VAL A 70 43.16 13.78 -11.65
N LYS A 71 44.10 13.00 -12.18
CA LYS A 71 43.92 11.56 -12.39
C LYS A 71 43.75 10.79 -11.08
N THR A 72 44.54 11.13 -10.05
CA THR A 72 44.41 10.47 -8.73
C THR A 72 43.09 10.86 -8.05
N ARG A 73 42.69 12.13 -8.13
CA ARG A 73 41.40 12.61 -7.60
C ARG A 73 40.21 11.98 -8.31
N LEU A 74 40.28 11.80 -9.63
CA LEU A 74 39.23 11.12 -10.40
C LEU A 74 39.06 9.67 -9.94
N ALA A 75 40.15 8.90 -9.83
CA ALA A 75 40.12 7.52 -9.34
C ALA A 75 39.56 7.40 -7.91
N ALA A 76 39.91 8.35 -7.03
CA ALA A 76 39.36 8.42 -5.67
C ALA A 76 37.85 8.71 -5.69
N SER A 77 37.40 9.62 -6.56
CA SER A 77 35.97 9.96 -6.71
C SER A 77 35.17 8.78 -7.28
N GLU A 78 35.70 8.06 -8.26
CA GLU A 78 35.08 6.85 -8.82
C GLU A 78 34.91 5.75 -7.75
N THR A 79 35.90 5.60 -6.88
CA THR A 79 35.84 4.64 -5.76
C THR A 79 34.74 5.02 -4.77
N ARG A 80 34.70 6.29 -4.35
CA ARG A 80 33.61 6.80 -3.48
C ARG A 80 32.23 6.62 -4.10
N MET A 81 32.10 6.83 -5.41
CA MET A 81 30.83 6.65 -6.10
C MET A 81 30.36 5.19 -6.07
N LYS A 82 31.27 4.24 -6.29
CA LYS A 82 30.95 2.80 -6.16
C LYS A 82 30.50 2.44 -4.75
N ASP A 83 31.20 2.91 -3.72
CA ASP A 83 30.85 2.66 -2.33
C ASP A 83 29.48 3.24 -1.97
N LEU A 84 29.19 4.46 -2.43
CA LEU A 84 27.90 5.12 -2.21
C LEU A 84 26.76 4.34 -2.87
N VAL A 85 26.95 3.89 -4.11
CA VAL A 85 25.96 3.08 -4.83
C VAL A 85 25.71 1.75 -4.12
N MET A 86 26.77 1.10 -3.63
CA MET A 86 26.65 -0.15 -2.88
C MET A 86 25.86 0.06 -1.58
N MET A 87 26.20 1.10 -0.79
CA MET A 87 25.48 1.43 0.44
C MET A 87 24.01 1.83 0.19
N LEU A 88 23.73 2.53 -0.92
CA LEU A 88 22.37 2.90 -1.28
C LEU A 88 21.54 1.66 -1.60
N ASN A 89 22.08 0.74 -2.39
CA ASN A 89 21.40 -0.50 -2.74
C ASN A 89 21.14 -1.36 -1.50
N THR A 90 22.12 -1.52 -0.60
CA THR A 90 21.91 -2.29 0.63
C THR A 90 20.88 -1.65 1.55
N ALA A 91 20.92 -0.32 1.73
CA ALA A 91 19.93 0.41 2.51
C ALA A 91 18.52 0.28 1.91
N GLN A 92 18.41 0.26 0.58
CA GLN A 92 17.15 0.08 -0.12
C GLN A 92 16.60 -1.33 0.06
N GLU A 93 17.42 -2.37 0.01
CA GLU A 93 17.02 -3.76 0.27
C GLU A 93 16.54 -3.96 1.71
N VAL A 94 17.22 -3.34 2.70
CA VAL A 94 16.80 -3.38 4.10
C VAL A 94 15.43 -2.72 4.27
N LYS A 95 15.23 -1.52 3.69
CA LYS A 95 13.93 -0.84 3.73
C LYS A 95 12.84 -1.64 3.04
N LEU A 96 13.13 -2.22 1.88
CA LEU A 96 12.18 -3.03 1.12
C LEU A 96 11.74 -4.26 1.92
N THR A 97 12.68 -4.94 2.57
CA THR A 97 12.40 -6.10 3.43
C THR A 97 11.55 -5.69 4.63
N ALA A 98 11.87 -4.56 5.28
CA ALA A 98 11.07 -4.04 6.38
C ALA A 98 9.64 -3.70 5.97
N VAL A 99 9.45 -3.06 4.79
CA VAL A 99 8.13 -2.73 4.26
C VAL A 99 7.35 -3.99 3.89
N LYS A 100 7.98 -4.99 3.26
CA LYS A 100 7.35 -6.29 2.95
C LYS A 100 6.85 -7.00 4.21
N ASN A 101 7.66 -7.03 5.26
CA ASN A 101 7.29 -7.66 6.53
C ASN A 101 6.11 -6.94 7.20
N ARG A 102 6.12 -5.60 7.19
CA ARG A 102 5.00 -4.79 7.70
C ARG A 102 3.73 -5.05 6.90
N LEU A 103 3.82 -5.12 5.57
CA LEU A 103 2.68 -5.39 4.70
C LEU A 103 2.05 -6.75 5.03
N ALA A 104 2.85 -7.82 5.12
CA ALA A 104 2.36 -9.15 5.46
C ALA A 104 1.70 -9.20 6.86
N ALA A 105 2.28 -8.49 7.84
CA ALA A 105 1.70 -8.37 9.17
C ALA A 105 0.33 -7.64 9.13
N THR A 106 0.23 -6.52 8.42
CA THR A 106 -1.02 -5.77 8.26
C THR A 106 -2.07 -6.57 7.49
N GLU A 107 -1.70 -7.31 6.44
CA GLU A 107 -2.62 -8.18 5.70
C GLU A 107 -3.21 -9.27 6.61
N THR A 108 -2.38 -9.85 7.49
CA THR A 108 -2.82 -10.84 8.48
C THR A 108 -3.82 -10.23 9.47
N GLU A 109 -3.55 -9.02 9.96
CA GLU A 109 -4.43 -8.30 10.87
C GLU A 109 -5.78 -7.96 10.20
N VAL A 110 -5.77 -7.49 8.96
CA VAL A 110 -6.98 -7.20 8.17
C VAL A 110 -7.82 -8.47 7.97
N MET A 111 -7.20 -9.63 7.69
CA MET A 111 -7.94 -10.90 7.58
C MET A 111 -8.60 -11.30 8.90
N ASN A 112 -7.92 -11.13 10.03
CA ASN A 112 -8.47 -11.43 11.35
C ASN A 112 -9.62 -10.48 11.73
N LEU A 113 -9.48 -9.19 11.40
CA LEU A 113 -10.53 -8.19 11.60
C LEU A 113 -11.76 -8.49 10.73
N LYS A 114 -11.58 -8.85 9.45
CA LYS A 114 -12.69 -9.25 8.56
C LYS A 114 -13.49 -10.43 9.13
N LYS A 115 -12.80 -11.48 9.64
CA LYS A 115 -13.46 -12.60 10.32
C LYS A 115 -14.29 -12.18 11.54
N THR A 116 -13.91 -11.10 12.21
CA THR A 116 -14.62 -10.58 13.37
C THR A 116 -15.87 -9.76 12.96
N ILE A 117 -15.83 -9.11 11.80
CA ILE A 117 -16.93 -8.30 11.26
C ILE A 117 -18.03 -9.17 10.64
N GLU A 118 -17.69 -10.32 10.06
CA GLU A 118 -18.62 -11.26 9.42
C GLU A 118 -19.34 -12.21 10.40
N LYS A 119 -19.48 -11.84 11.68
CA LYS A 119 -20.26 -12.67 12.61
C LYS A 119 -21.72 -12.69 12.18
N PRO A 120 -22.35 -13.87 12.01
CA PRO A 120 -23.75 -13.96 11.64
C PRO A 120 -24.61 -13.28 12.72
N LYS A 121 -25.56 -12.45 12.28
CA LYS A 121 -26.53 -11.79 13.15
C LYS A 121 -27.88 -12.41 12.89
N VAL A 122 -28.46 -13.02 13.92
CA VAL A 122 -29.76 -13.67 13.84
C VAL A 122 -30.58 -13.25 15.05
N ALA A 123 -31.72 -12.63 14.81
CA ALA A 123 -32.66 -12.26 15.86
C ALA A 123 -34.06 -12.10 15.27
N PHE A 124 -35.07 -12.67 15.92
CA PHE A 124 -36.45 -12.46 15.56
C PHE A 124 -37.32 -12.19 16.79
N SER A 125 -38.42 -11.50 16.56
CA SER A 125 -39.52 -11.36 17.49
C SER A 125 -40.80 -11.23 16.69
N ALA A 126 -41.82 -12.01 17.02
CA ALA A 126 -43.08 -12.03 16.32
C ALA A 126 -44.25 -12.16 17.30
N GLY A 127 -45.32 -11.39 17.07
CA GLY A 127 -46.60 -11.51 17.75
C GLY A 127 -47.53 -12.49 17.03
N LEU A 128 -48.49 -13.09 17.75
CA LEU A 128 -49.29 -14.20 17.22
C LEU A 128 -50.23 -13.77 16.08
N THR A 129 -51.28 -13.00 16.40
CA THR A 129 -52.35 -12.60 15.46
C THR A 129 -53.20 -11.45 16.05
N ASN A 130 -54.16 -10.92 15.28
CA ASN A 130 -55.17 -9.98 15.80
C ASN A 130 -56.59 -10.57 15.76
N SER A 131 -56.71 -11.90 15.71
CA SER A 131 -57.98 -12.60 15.51
C SER A 131 -58.74 -12.92 16.81
N GLY A 132 -58.29 -12.41 17.97
CA GLY A 132 -58.84 -12.79 19.27
C GLY A 132 -58.43 -14.20 19.65
N TYR A 133 -59.40 -15.09 19.88
CA TYR A 133 -59.13 -16.45 20.31
C TYR A 133 -58.55 -17.33 19.20
N VAL A 134 -57.37 -17.90 19.45
CA VAL A 134 -56.74 -18.96 18.66
C VAL A 134 -56.96 -20.28 19.37
N VAL A 135 -57.80 -21.15 18.80
CA VAL A 135 -58.24 -22.40 19.43
C VAL A 135 -57.58 -23.58 18.74
N ALA A 136 -56.93 -24.48 19.51
CA ALA A 136 -56.43 -25.73 18.97
C ALA A 136 -57.59 -26.67 18.58
N PRO A 137 -57.45 -27.49 17.53
CA PRO A 137 -58.44 -28.48 17.14
C PRO A 137 -58.82 -29.42 18.30
N SER A 138 -60.08 -29.86 18.32
CA SER A 138 -60.65 -30.68 19.41
C SER A 138 -60.23 -32.16 19.38
N ARG A 139 -59.50 -32.63 18.35
CA ARG A 139 -59.14 -34.05 18.16
C ARG A 139 -57.64 -34.30 18.32
N ASN A 140 -57.14 -34.57 19.54
CA ASN A 140 -55.76 -35.03 19.87
C ASN A 140 -54.58 -34.43 19.08
N ALA A 141 -54.79 -33.32 18.37
CA ALA A 141 -53.88 -32.75 17.40
C ALA A 141 -53.48 -31.38 17.94
N GLU A 142 -52.18 -31.21 18.11
CA GLU A 142 -51.61 -29.93 18.52
C GLU A 142 -51.64 -28.97 17.33
N LEU A 143 -52.02 -27.73 17.58
CA LEU A 143 -51.95 -26.67 16.58
C LEU A 143 -50.54 -26.08 16.55
N ASN A 144 -49.89 -26.12 15.41
CA ASN A 144 -48.67 -25.34 15.18
C ASN A 144 -49.01 -23.85 15.13
N LEU A 145 -48.42 -23.07 16.03
CA LEU A 145 -48.66 -21.63 16.10
C LEU A 145 -47.81 -20.90 15.07
N ILE A 146 -48.45 -20.02 14.31
CA ILE A 146 -47.81 -19.15 13.32
C ILE A 146 -47.91 -17.72 13.84
N PHE A 147 -46.78 -17.14 14.24
CA PHE A 147 -46.71 -15.75 14.71
C PHE A 147 -46.58 -14.83 13.51
N THR A 148 -47.72 -14.30 13.07
CA THR A 148 -47.85 -13.59 11.80
C THR A 148 -47.36 -12.14 11.87
N LYS A 149 -47.33 -11.54 13.07
CA LYS A 149 -46.96 -10.14 13.28
C LYS A 149 -45.46 -10.00 13.49
N LEU A 150 -44.69 -9.88 12.42
CA LEU A 150 -43.23 -9.68 12.51
C LEU A 150 -42.89 -8.32 13.15
N ILE A 151 -42.12 -8.35 14.23
CA ILE A 151 -41.55 -7.16 14.89
C ILE A 151 -40.10 -6.99 14.43
N THR A 152 -39.31 -8.07 14.51
CA THR A 152 -37.92 -8.14 14.06
C THR A 152 -37.68 -9.49 13.39
N ASN A 153 -36.85 -9.55 12.33
CA ASN A 153 -36.45 -10.81 11.70
C ASN A 153 -35.05 -10.72 11.05
N VAL A 154 -34.06 -10.22 11.78
CA VAL A 154 -32.68 -10.14 11.29
C VAL A 154 -32.15 -11.54 10.99
N GLY A 155 -31.59 -11.72 9.79
CA GLY A 155 -31.14 -13.02 9.28
C GLY A 155 -32.26 -13.88 8.68
N GLN A 156 -33.51 -13.40 8.68
CA GLN A 156 -34.67 -14.04 8.04
C GLN A 156 -34.85 -15.52 8.44
N ALA A 157 -34.47 -15.87 9.66
CA ALA A 157 -34.46 -17.24 10.17
C ALA A 157 -35.85 -17.70 10.66
N TYR A 158 -36.77 -16.77 10.94
CA TYR A 158 -38.15 -17.07 11.28
C TYR A 158 -39.08 -16.92 10.08
N SER A 159 -39.97 -17.89 9.88
CA SER A 159 -40.99 -17.88 8.82
C SER A 159 -42.37 -17.58 9.40
N SER A 160 -42.91 -16.38 9.11
CA SER A 160 -44.28 -16.00 9.48
C SER A 160 -45.37 -16.71 8.68
N THR A 161 -44.99 -17.56 7.72
CA THR A 161 -45.92 -18.42 6.97
C THR A 161 -46.05 -19.80 7.61
N THR A 162 -44.98 -20.31 8.22
CA THR A 162 -44.95 -21.69 8.76
C THR A 162 -44.86 -21.75 10.28
N GLY A 163 -44.47 -20.67 10.95
CA GLY A 163 -44.31 -20.63 12.40
C GLY A 163 -42.97 -21.17 12.91
N PHE A 164 -42.06 -21.57 12.01
CA PHE A 164 -40.76 -22.15 12.36
C PHE A 164 -39.65 -21.11 12.34
N PHE A 165 -38.79 -21.18 13.35
CA PHE A 165 -37.42 -20.70 13.27
C PHE A 165 -36.54 -21.82 12.70
N THR A 166 -35.66 -21.51 11.75
CA THR A 166 -34.66 -22.45 11.20
C THR A 166 -33.27 -21.86 11.42
N ALA A 167 -32.38 -22.59 12.09
CA ALA A 167 -31.04 -22.13 12.39
C ALA A 167 -30.20 -21.98 11.09
N PRO A 168 -29.78 -20.76 10.69
CA PRO A 168 -29.02 -20.56 9.46
C PRO A 168 -27.53 -20.88 9.63
N VAL A 169 -27.04 -20.91 10.87
CA VAL A 169 -25.65 -21.22 11.24
C VAL A 169 -25.65 -22.12 12.47
N LYS A 170 -24.59 -22.90 12.65
CA LYS A 170 -24.38 -23.63 13.90
C LYS A 170 -24.08 -22.62 15.03
N GLY A 171 -24.72 -22.80 16.18
CA GLY A 171 -24.50 -21.88 17.29
C GLY A 171 -25.38 -22.13 18.50
N VAL A 172 -25.21 -21.26 19.49
CA VAL A 172 -26.03 -21.23 20.71
C VAL A 172 -27.06 -20.11 20.59
N TYR A 173 -28.33 -20.46 20.74
CA TYR A 173 -29.47 -19.58 20.58
C TYR A 173 -30.24 -19.47 21.89
N PHE A 174 -30.80 -18.30 22.16
CA PHE A 174 -31.78 -18.11 23.23
C PHE A 174 -33.15 -17.88 22.63
N PHE A 175 -34.15 -18.58 23.14
CA PHE A 175 -35.56 -18.40 22.79
C PHE A 175 -36.35 -18.01 24.02
N ARG A 176 -37.32 -17.12 23.84
CA ARG A 176 -38.27 -16.71 24.88
C ARG A 176 -39.67 -16.63 24.27
N PHE A 177 -40.67 -16.98 25.05
CA PHE A 177 -42.04 -16.71 24.69
C PHE A 177 -42.83 -16.18 25.89
N THR A 178 -43.89 -15.46 25.58
CA THR A 178 -45.00 -15.11 26.47
C THR A 178 -46.28 -15.44 25.74
N VAL A 179 -47.23 -16.10 26.40
CA VAL A 179 -48.58 -16.35 25.89
C VAL A 179 -49.63 -15.95 26.91
N MET A 180 -50.84 -15.64 26.44
CA MET A 180 -51.95 -15.13 27.24
C MET A 180 -53.27 -15.76 26.84
N ASP A 181 -54.13 -16.02 27.83
CA ASP A 181 -55.56 -16.26 27.64
C ASP A 181 -56.35 -15.57 28.77
N ILE A 182 -57.67 -15.44 28.55
CA ILE A 182 -58.64 -15.07 29.59
C ILE A 182 -59.30 -16.38 30.05
N LEU A 183 -58.95 -16.81 31.27
CA LEU A 183 -59.29 -18.13 31.78
C LEU A 183 -60.55 -18.11 32.64
N ASN A 184 -61.65 -18.63 32.09
CA ASN A 184 -62.87 -18.89 32.84
C ASN A 184 -63.21 -20.38 32.76
N SER A 185 -62.81 -21.12 33.80
CA SER A 185 -62.97 -22.58 33.92
C SER A 185 -62.33 -23.32 32.75
N ARG A 186 -61.08 -22.95 32.43
CA ARG A 186 -60.40 -23.41 31.21
C ARG A 186 -58.89 -23.62 31.41
N LEU A 187 -58.35 -24.56 30.63
CA LEU A 187 -56.92 -24.85 30.55
C LEU A 187 -56.24 -24.01 29.46
N MET A 188 -55.10 -23.42 29.80
CA MET A 188 -54.12 -22.90 28.84
C MET A 188 -52.86 -23.76 28.93
N PHE A 189 -52.37 -24.22 27.78
CA PHE A 189 -51.10 -24.93 27.67
C PHE A 189 -50.30 -24.37 26.51
N ILE A 190 -48.98 -24.47 26.59
CA ILE A 190 -48.07 -24.09 25.51
C ILE A 190 -46.82 -24.97 25.53
N LYS A 191 -46.37 -25.36 24.35
CA LYS A 191 -45.21 -26.21 24.17
C LYS A 191 -44.23 -25.61 23.17
N MET A 192 -42.94 -25.80 23.41
CA MET A 192 -41.87 -25.53 22.45
C MET A 192 -41.24 -26.83 21.99
N PHE A 193 -40.92 -26.91 20.71
CA PHE A 193 -40.33 -28.08 20.07
C PHE A 193 -39.01 -27.71 19.38
N LYS A 194 -38.03 -28.62 19.46
CA LYS A 194 -36.83 -28.64 18.60
C LYS A 194 -36.91 -29.89 17.73
N ASN A 195 -36.88 -29.75 16.40
CA ASN A 195 -36.92 -30.87 15.45
C ASN A 195 -38.06 -31.88 15.73
N GLY A 196 -39.24 -31.39 16.14
CA GLY A 196 -40.39 -32.23 16.48
C GLY A 196 -40.32 -32.91 17.85
N GLN A 197 -39.25 -32.74 18.63
CA GLN A 197 -39.16 -33.17 20.03
C GLN A 197 -39.51 -32.02 20.98
N GLN A 198 -40.40 -32.29 21.95
CA GLN A 198 -40.81 -31.31 22.95
C GLN A 198 -39.65 -30.98 23.89
N ILE A 199 -39.42 -29.69 24.14
CA ILE A 199 -38.36 -29.19 25.03
C ILE A 199 -38.89 -28.29 26.16
N VAL A 200 -40.06 -27.67 25.99
CA VAL A 200 -40.75 -26.90 27.04
C VAL A 200 -42.22 -27.26 27.01
N HIS A 201 -42.84 -27.35 28.19
CA HIS A 201 -44.27 -27.51 28.38
C HIS A 201 -44.71 -26.73 29.61
N LEU A 202 -45.56 -25.73 29.43
CA LEU A 202 -46.20 -24.97 30.51
C LEU A 202 -47.71 -25.09 30.41
N GLY A 203 -48.38 -24.97 31.56
CA GLY A 203 -49.83 -24.92 31.61
C GLY A 203 -50.36 -24.25 32.86
N GLU A 204 -51.59 -23.76 32.77
CA GLU A 204 -52.34 -23.15 33.85
C GLU A 204 -53.83 -23.48 33.72
N TYR A 205 -54.53 -23.53 34.84
CA TYR A 205 -55.97 -23.66 34.92
C TYR A 205 -56.53 -22.60 35.85
N ASP A 206 -57.48 -21.81 35.36
CA ASP A 206 -58.20 -20.86 36.21
C ASP A 206 -59.71 -20.89 35.97
N THR A 207 -60.44 -20.49 37.01
CA THR A 207 -61.90 -20.37 37.10
C THR A 207 -62.36 -18.93 37.31
N ASP A 208 -61.45 -17.98 37.54
CA ASP A 208 -61.77 -16.63 38.00
C ASP A 208 -62.15 -15.64 36.87
N GLY A 209 -61.90 -15.99 35.61
CA GLY A 209 -62.19 -15.14 34.46
C GLY A 209 -61.16 -14.06 34.19
N HIS A 210 -60.00 -14.07 34.87
CA HIS A 210 -58.96 -13.07 34.71
C HIS A 210 -57.97 -13.41 33.58
N ILE A 211 -57.12 -12.41 33.28
CA ILE A 211 -56.04 -12.51 32.31
C ILE A 211 -54.88 -13.28 32.94
N THR A 212 -54.42 -14.33 32.27
CA THR A 212 -53.32 -15.17 32.72
C THR A 212 -52.20 -15.17 31.70
N TYR A 213 -50.95 -14.99 32.15
CA TYR A 213 -49.77 -15.06 31.29
C TYR A 213 -48.87 -16.25 31.65
N LEU A 214 -48.40 -16.97 30.65
CA LEU A 214 -47.31 -17.94 30.78
C LEU A 214 -46.08 -17.44 30.04
N SER A 215 -44.93 -17.43 30.70
CA SER A 215 -43.66 -17.00 30.08
C SER A 215 -42.53 -17.95 30.44
N SER A 216 -41.68 -18.27 29.47
CA SER A 216 -40.46 -19.04 29.69
C SER A 216 -39.42 -18.73 28.63
N GLY A 217 -38.20 -19.23 28.83
CA GLY A 217 -37.13 -19.17 27.85
C GLY A 217 -36.18 -20.35 27.99
N VAL A 218 -35.46 -20.64 26.91
CA VAL A 218 -34.52 -21.76 26.84
C VAL A 218 -33.32 -21.39 25.97
N THR A 219 -32.15 -21.85 26.38
CA THR A 219 -30.92 -21.76 25.60
C THR A 219 -30.66 -23.10 24.92
N LEU A 220 -30.47 -23.11 23.61
CA LEU A 220 -30.28 -24.31 22.81
C LEU A 220 -29.05 -24.19 21.92
N GLN A 221 -28.25 -25.25 21.86
CA GLN A 221 -27.31 -25.43 20.76
C GLN A 221 -28.04 -26.04 19.56
N LEU A 222 -27.93 -25.38 18.41
CA LEU A 222 -28.58 -25.77 17.16
C LEU A 222 -27.52 -26.03 16.08
N GLU A 223 -27.75 -27.08 15.29
CA GLU A 223 -27.05 -27.30 14.02
C GLU A 223 -27.74 -26.52 12.90
N VAL A 224 -27.04 -26.33 11.76
CA VAL A 224 -27.64 -25.69 10.57
C VAL A 224 -28.87 -26.49 10.13
N GLY A 225 -29.99 -25.82 9.96
CA GLY A 225 -31.25 -26.45 9.55
C GLY A 225 -32.10 -27.01 10.69
N ASP A 226 -31.61 -27.02 11.94
CA ASP A 226 -32.45 -27.33 13.10
C ASP A 226 -33.62 -26.33 13.17
N VAL A 227 -34.81 -26.84 13.48
CA VAL A 227 -36.04 -26.04 13.55
C VAL A 227 -36.59 -25.95 14.97
N VAL A 228 -37.12 -24.77 15.32
CA VAL A 228 -37.80 -24.50 16.59
C VAL A 228 -39.17 -23.88 16.33
N ASN A 229 -40.20 -24.39 16.99
CA ASN A 229 -41.56 -23.87 16.88
C ASN A 229 -42.38 -24.03 18.16
N MET A 230 -43.49 -23.30 18.22
CA MET A 230 -44.44 -23.34 19.33
C MET A 230 -45.70 -24.09 18.90
N ARG A 231 -46.25 -24.91 19.81
CA ARG A 231 -47.51 -25.63 19.57
C ARG A 231 -48.46 -25.48 20.73
N LEU A 232 -49.73 -25.38 20.38
CA LEU A 232 -50.86 -25.29 21.28
C LEU A 232 -51.52 -26.67 21.41
N PRO A 233 -51.52 -27.30 22.60
CA PRO A 233 -52.14 -28.61 22.79
C PRO A 233 -53.63 -28.65 22.46
N ALA A 234 -54.12 -29.83 22.10
CA ALA A 234 -55.54 -30.03 21.77
C ALA A 234 -56.46 -29.56 22.91
N GLY A 235 -57.55 -28.87 22.55
CA GLY A 235 -58.54 -28.37 23.52
C GLY A 235 -58.17 -27.06 24.23
N THR A 236 -56.93 -26.56 24.12
CA THR A 236 -56.57 -25.24 24.67
C THR A 236 -56.72 -24.12 23.64
N ARG A 237 -56.61 -22.87 24.13
CA ARG A 237 -56.67 -21.66 23.31
C ARG A 237 -55.71 -20.61 23.87
N LEU A 238 -55.45 -19.59 23.06
CA LEU A 238 -54.82 -18.34 23.46
C LEU A 238 -55.69 -17.18 22.98
N TYR A 239 -55.54 -16.00 23.58
CA TYR A 239 -56.19 -14.78 23.12
C TYR A 239 -55.13 -13.75 22.71
N ASP A 240 -55.21 -13.21 21.49
CA ASP A 240 -54.34 -12.13 21.02
C ASP A 240 -55.12 -11.06 20.25
N ASP A 241 -54.71 -9.80 20.43
CA ASP A 241 -55.24 -8.65 19.71
C ASP A 241 -54.11 -7.67 19.36
N VAL A 242 -54.48 -6.42 19.04
CA VAL A 242 -53.54 -5.35 18.70
C VAL A 242 -52.50 -5.07 19.79
N GLY A 243 -52.74 -5.51 21.03
CA GLY A 243 -51.84 -5.38 22.17
C GLY A 243 -50.61 -6.31 22.16
N ASN A 244 -50.54 -7.30 21.25
CA ASN A 244 -49.44 -8.28 21.17
C ASN A 244 -49.15 -9.00 22.50
N HIS A 245 -50.16 -9.67 23.04
CA HIS A 245 -50.05 -10.40 24.31
C HIS A 245 -49.25 -11.70 24.17
N ASN A 246 -49.19 -12.25 22.95
CA ASN A 246 -48.50 -13.49 22.64
C ASN A 246 -47.29 -13.20 21.75
N ILE A 247 -46.08 -13.35 22.31
CA ILE A 247 -44.82 -13.04 21.63
C ILE A 247 -43.91 -14.26 21.67
N PHE A 248 -43.32 -14.58 20.52
CA PHE A 248 -42.22 -15.54 20.40
C PHE A 248 -40.99 -14.84 19.83
N SER A 249 -39.87 -14.94 20.54
CA SER A 249 -38.62 -14.30 20.17
C SER A 249 -37.45 -15.26 20.31
N GLY A 250 -36.40 -15.01 19.55
CA GLY A 250 -35.12 -15.69 19.75
C GLY A 250 -33.98 -15.03 18.99
N PHE A 251 -32.76 -15.28 19.43
CA PHE A 251 -31.56 -14.72 18.83
C PHE A 251 -30.34 -15.61 19.03
N LEU A 252 -29.36 -15.46 18.12
CA LEU A 252 -28.05 -16.10 18.21
C LEU A 252 -27.22 -15.38 19.28
N LEU A 253 -26.75 -16.12 20.29
CA LEU A 253 -25.78 -15.62 21.26
C LEU A 253 -24.37 -15.59 20.65
N PHE A 254 -23.96 -16.71 20.06
CA PHE A 254 -22.70 -16.85 19.35
C PHE A 254 -22.73 -18.08 18.43
N ALA A 255 -22.10 -17.93 17.26
CA ALA A 255 -21.84 -19.07 16.36
C ALA A 255 -20.72 -19.95 16.94
N VAL A 256 -20.77 -21.25 16.64
CA VAL A 256 -19.81 -22.28 17.08
C VAL A 256 -19.20 -22.96 15.87
#